data_AF-A0A953VSA9-F1
#
_entry.id   AF-A0A953VSA9-F1
#
_cell.length_a   1.000
_cell.length_b   1.000
_cell.length_c   1.000
_cell.angle_alpha   90.00
_cell.angle_beta   90.00
_cell.angle_gamma   90.00
#
_symmetry.space_group_name_H-M   'P 1'
#
loop_
_entity.id
_entity.type
_entity.pdbx_description
1 polymer ?
#
loop_
_entity_poly.entity_id
_entity_poly.type
_entity_poly.pdbx_seq_one_letter_code
_entity_poly.pdbx_strand_id
1 'polypeptide(L)'
;MLALTLIAAAAAGTAAQEPPLRLLCRFESACIDRRPCFDSSAEVVIRGIDGAADLAQLDFGDGRVRTARIRREGVWTSLVTEPDIDHGNRVEVLDFDAAGRATLVVNAPGTAVEVLSRTGTCAPAPEVDR
;
A
#
# COMPACT_ATOMS: atom_id res chain seq x y z
N MET A 1 -34.19 53.65 -9.59
CA MET A 1 -33.40 52.69 -8.78
C MET A 1 -33.82 51.28 -9.20
N LEU A 2 -33.08 50.66 -10.13
CA LEU A 2 -33.26 49.24 -10.47
C LEU A 2 -32.26 48.44 -9.63
N ALA A 3 -32.76 47.51 -8.81
CA ALA A 3 -31.94 46.53 -8.12
C ALA A 3 -31.70 45.33 -9.05
N LEU A 4 -30.44 45.08 -9.37
CA LEU A 4 -29.98 43.96 -10.20
C LEU A 4 -29.67 42.78 -9.26
N THR A 5 -30.50 41.74 -9.27
CA THR A 5 -30.28 40.51 -8.49
C THR A 5 -29.30 39.61 -9.26
N LEU A 6 -28.06 39.47 -8.78
CA LEU A 6 -27.13 38.46 -9.27
C LEU A 6 -27.53 37.09 -8.71
N ILE A 7 -27.85 36.13 -9.59
CA ILE A 7 -27.94 34.71 -9.25
C ILE A 7 -26.53 34.14 -9.39
N ALA A 8 -25.91 33.78 -8.27
CA ALA A 8 -24.65 33.04 -8.25
C ALA A 8 -24.93 31.57 -8.59
N ALA A 9 -24.48 31.11 -9.75
CA ALA A 9 -24.43 29.70 -10.08
C ALA A 9 -23.29 29.03 -9.30
N ALA A 10 -23.65 28.14 -8.37
CA ALA A 10 -22.68 27.26 -7.72
C ALA A 10 -22.25 26.18 -8.73
N ALA A 11 -21.02 26.30 -9.25
CA ALA A 11 -20.39 25.22 -10.00
C ALA A 11 -20.07 24.09 -9.01
N ALA A 12 -20.85 23.01 -9.08
CA ALA A 12 -20.50 21.74 -8.45
C ALA A 12 -19.23 21.21 -9.13
N GLY A 13 -18.08 21.42 -8.49
CA GLY A 13 -16.84 20.79 -8.90
C GLY A 13 -16.96 19.29 -8.71
N THR A 14 -17.02 18.54 -9.81
CA THR A 14 -16.73 17.11 -9.84
C THR A 14 -15.30 16.94 -9.34
N ALA A 15 -15.14 16.47 -8.10
CA ALA A 15 -13.86 15.95 -7.64
C ALA A 15 -13.46 14.83 -8.61
N ALA A 16 -12.42 15.05 -9.40
CA ALA A 16 -11.83 14.00 -10.22
C ALA A 16 -11.44 12.87 -9.26
N GLN A 17 -12.11 11.72 -9.39
CA GLN A 17 -11.77 10.54 -8.62
C GLN A 17 -10.32 10.20 -8.94
N GLU A 18 -9.43 10.29 -7.94
CA GLU A 18 -8.06 9.81 -8.10
C GLU A 18 -8.12 8.37 -8.61
N PRO A 19 -7.31 8.00 -9.62
CA PRO A 19 -7.29 6.64 -10.13
C PRO A 19 -7.04 5.68 -8.96
N PRO A 20 -7.75 4.54 -8.92
CA PRO A 20 -7.57 3.58 -7.83
C PRO A 20 -6.11 3.18 -7.75
N LEU A 21 -5.54 3.24 -6.54
CA LEU A 21 -4.15 2.87 -6.26
C LEU A 21 -3.85 1.51 -6.91
N ARG A 22 -2.93 1.46 -7.87
CA ARG A 22 -2.54 0.19 -8.49
C ARG A 22 -1.04 0.15 -8.70
N LEU A 23 -0.35 -0.58 -7.83
CA LEU A 23 1.11 -0.66 -7.81
C LEU A 23 1.57 -2.11 -7.91
N LEU A 24 2.74 -2.30 -8.54
CA LEU A 24 3.53 -3.50 -8.46
C LEU A 24 4.80 -3.17 -7.69
N CYS A 25 4.99 -3.82 -6.56
CA CYS A 25 6.19 -3.72 -5.76
C CYS A 25 7.08 -4.94 -5.98
N ARG A 26 8.36 -4.71 -6.25
CA ARG A 26 9.39 -5.73 -6.47
C ARG A 26 10.44 -5.59 -5.39
N PHE A 27 10.69 -6.68 -4.66
CA PHE A 27 11.70 -6.76 -3.62
C PHE A 27 12.81 -7.69 -4.09
N GLU A 28 14.06 -7.27 -3.91
CA GLU A 28 15.24 -7.96 -4.45
C GLU A 28 16.19 -8.44 -3.33
N SER A 29 15.99 -7.94 -2.11
CA SER A 29 16.79 -8.32 -0.95
C SER A 29 15.89 -8.58 0.26
N ALA A 30 16.39 -9.42 1.15
CA ALA A 30 15.78 -9.71 2.44
C ALA A 30 16.84 -9.76 3.54
N CYS A 31 16.48 -9.30 4.73
CA CYS A 31 17.32 -9.37 5.92
C CYS A 31 16.46 -9.90 7.06
N ILE A 32 17.03 -10.74 7.94
CA ILE A 32 16.30 -11.29 9.08
C ILE A 32 17.06 -10.95 10.36
N ASP A 33 16.42 -10.25 11.29
CA ASP A 33 16.95 -9.94 12.63
C ASP A 33 18.36 -9.34 12.61
N ARG A 34 18.56 -8.31 11.79
CA ARG A 34 19.84 -7.59 11.62
C ARG A 34 20.99 -8.46 11.09
N ARG A 35 20.72 -9.67 10.62
CA ARG A 35 21.70 -10.47 9.87
C ARG A 35 21.99 -9.79 8.52
N PRO A 36 23.17 -10.06 7.92
CA PRO A 36 23.46 -9.62 6.57
C PRO A 36 22.32 -9.99 5.61
N CYS A 37 21.97 -9.05 4.75
CA CYS A 37 20.92 -9.27 3.78
C CYS A 37 21.38 -10.29 2.74
N PHE A 38 20.42 -11.00 2.16
CA PHE A 38 20.62 -11.97 1.10
C PHE A 38 19.68 -11.64 -0.07
N ASP A 39 20.08 -12.08 -1.26
CA ASP A 39 19.28 -11.93 -2.47
C ASP A 39 17.98 -12.70 -2.31
N SER A 40 16.86 -12.02 -2.55
CA SER A 40 15.54 -12.63 -2.44
C SER A 40 14.55 -11.88 -3.31
N SER A 41 13.89 -12.60 -4.22
CA SER A 41 12.82 -12.03 -5.04
C SER A 41 11.46 -12.22 -4.38
N ALA A 42 10.68 -11.14 -4.35
CA ALA A 42 9.24 -11.19 -4.05
C ALA A 42 8.52 -10.09 -4.82
N GLU A 43 7.28 -10.35 -5.18
CA GLU A 43 6.40 -9.37 -5.81
C GLU A 43 5.13 -9.20 -4.97
N VAL A 44 4.65 -7.95 -4.88
CA VAL A 44 3.37 -7.63 -4.24
C VAL A 44 2.59 -6.73 -5.17
N VAL A 45 1.39 -7.15 -5.57
CA VAL A 45 0.46 -6.30 -6.30
C VAL A 45 -0.48 -5.64 -5.30
N ILE A 46 -0.50 -4.31 -5.31
CA ILE A 46 -1.35 -3.47 -4.47
C ILE A 46 -2.51 -2.95 -5.31
N ARG A 47 -3.73 -3.10 -4.80
CA ARG A 47 -4.96 -2.60 -5.43
C ARG A 47 -5.80 -1.84 -4.39
N GLY A 48 -6.13 -0.58 -4.66
CA GLY A 48 -7.11 0.17 -3.89
C GLY A 48 -8.48 -0.51 -3.96
N ILE A 49 -9.29 -0.33 -2.92
CA ILE A 49 -10.65 -0.87 -2.88
C ILE A 49 -11.63 0.25 -3.23
N ASP A 50 -12.45 0.04 -4.26
CA ASP A 50 -13.47 1.01 -4.67
C ASP A 50 -14.45 1.29 -3.51
N GLY A 51 -14.65 2.57 -3.21
CA GLY A 51 -15.51 3.00 -2.10
C GLY A 51 -14.86 2.90 -0.71
N ALA A 52 -13.62 2.41 -0.58
CA ALA A 52 -12.87 2.34 0.67
C ALA A 52 -11.46 2.94 0.50
N ALA A 53 -11.39 4.28 0.51
CA ALA A 53 -10.17 5.04 0.24
C ALA A 53 -9.04 4.82 1.27
N ASP A 54 -9.34 4.27 2.43
CA ASP A 54 -8.38 3.91 3.48
C ASP A 54 -7.96 2.44 3.44
N LEU A 55 -8.41 1.66 2.45
CA LEU A 55 -8.11 0.24 2.31
C LEU A 55 -7.47 -0.11 0.96
N ALA A 56 -6.58 -1.10 1.01
CA ALA A 56 -6.00 -1.75 -0.16
C ALA A 56 -6.00 -3.27 0.00
N GLN A 57 -5.94 -3.97 -1.13
CA GLN A 57 -5.65 -5.39 -1.25
C GLN A 57 -4.19 -5.58 -1.63
N LEU A 58 -3.50 -6.48 -0.93
CA LEU A 58 -2.12 -6.87 -1.16
C LEU A 58 -2.12 -8.33 -1.60
N ASP A 59 -1.58 -8.57 -2.78
CA ASP A 59 -1.50 -9.88 -3.40
C ASP A 59 -0.04 -10.27 -3.55
N PHE A 60 0.40 -11.26 -2.76
CA PHE A 60 1.79 -11.69 -2.68
C PHE A 60 2.12 -12.79 -3.69
N GLY A 61 1.17 -13.18 -4.56
CA GLY A 61 1.33 -14.29 -5.50
C GLY A 61 1.33 -15.68 -4.85
N ASP A 62 1.08 -15.78 -3.55
CA ASP A 62 0.93 -17.03 -2.79
C ASP A 62 -0.50 -17.62 -2.85
N GLY A 63 -1.35 -17.03 -3.69
CA GLY A 63 -2.76 -17.38 -3.82
C GLY A 63 -3.66 -16.74 -2.76
N ARG A 64 -3.10 -15.92 -1.84
CA ARG A 64 -3.85 -15.19 -0.83
C ARG A 64 -3.81 -13.69 -1.12
N VAL A 65 -4.94 -13.04 -0.89
CA VAL A 65 -5.07 -11.58 -0.93
C VAL A 65 -5.35 -11.11 0.49
N ARG A 66 -4.53 -10.18 0.97
CA ARG A 66 -4.65 -9.58 2.30
C ARG A 66 -5.26 -8.20 2.18
N THR A 67 -6.15 -7.83 3.10
CA THR A 67 -6.62 -6.44 3.22
C THR A 67 -5.68 -5.69 4.15
N ALA A 68 -5.28 -4.49 3.74
CA ALA A 68 -4.46 -3.60 4.55
C ALA A 68 -5.11 -2.22 4.66
N ARG A 69 -4.87 -1.58 5.80
CA ARG A 69 -5.20 -0.17 6.02
C ARG A 69 -4.07 0.70 5.46
N ILE A 70 -4.46 1.72 4.71
CA ILE A 70 -3.58 2.76 4.18
C ILE A 70 -3.39 3.82 5.26
N ARG A 71 -2.14 4.11 5.62
CA ARG A 71 -1.75 5.22 6.49
C ARG A 71 -0.78 6.13 5.75
N ARG A 72 -0.95 7.43 5.92
CA ARG A 72 -0.04 8.44 5.35
C ARG A 72 0.77 9.03 6.52
N GLU A 73 2.06 8.75 6.54
CA GLU A 73 2.98 9.11 7.62
C GLU A 73 4.08 10.02 7.06
N GLY A 74 3.76 11.32 6.97
CA GLY A 74 4.64 12.30 6.34
C GLY A 74 4.81 12.04 4.85
N VAL A 75 6.03 11.68 4.42
CA VAL A 75 6.35 11.37 3.01
C VAL A 75 6.13 9.90 2.64
N TRP A 76 5.81 9.06 3.62
CA TRP A 76 5.60 7.62 3.43
C TRP A 76 4.11 7.29 3.40
N THR A 77 3.76 6.33 2.54
CA THR A 77 2.49 5.62 2.58
C THR A 77 2.76 4.21 3.11
N SER A 78 2.06 3.85 4.18
CA SER A 78 2.17 2.58 4.88
C SER A 78 0.91 1.75 4.68
N LEU A 79 1.08 0.48 4.31
CA LEU A 79 0.00 -0.51 4.22
C LEU A 79 0.19 -1.53 5.34
N VAL A 80 -0.76 -1.58 6.27
CA VAL A 80 -0.70 -2.47 7.43
C VAL A 80 -1.83 -3.49 7.35
N THR A 81 -1.49 -4.78 7.28
CA THR A 81 -2.48 -5.86 7.28
C THR A 81 -3.08 -6.08 8.67
N GLU A 82 -4.29 -6.63 8.71
CA GLU A 82 -4.80 -7.22 9.95
C GLU A 82 -4.00 -8.50 10.29
N PRO A 83 -3.86 -8.88 11.57
CA PRO A 83 -3.11 -10.06 11.97
C PRO A 83 -3.59 -11.36 11.30
N ASP A 84 -2.66 -12.11 10.69
CA ASP A 84 -2.92 -13.41 10.06
C ASP A 84 -2.90 -14.51 11.12
N ILE A 85 -4.09 -14.83 11.66
CA ILE A 85 -4.26 -15.81 12.75
C ILE A 85 -3.69 -17.18 12.38
N ASP A 86 -3.86 -17.61 11.13
CA ASP A 86 -3.37 -18.90 10.64
C ASP A 86 -1.83 -18.98 10.60
N HIS A 87 -1.15 -17.83 10.69
CA HIS A 87 0.31 -17.71 10.61
C HIS A 87 0.90 -17.07 11.86
N GLY A 88 0.32 -17.35 13.02
CA GLY A 88 0.84 -16.88 14.31
C GLY A 88 0.61 -15.38 14.54
N ASN A 89 -0.51 -14.85 14.03
CA ASN A 89 -0.89 -13.44 14.11
C ASN A 89 0.10 -12.49 13.41
N ARG A 90 0.81 -12.97 12.38
CA ARG A 90 1.76 -12.13 11.64
C ARG A 90 1.08 -10.92 11.03
N VAL A 91 1.78 -9.80 11.06
CA VAL A 91 1.39 -8.54 10.43
C VAL A 91 2.43 -8.17 9.39
N GLU A 92 1.95 -7.80 8.22
CA GLU A 92 2.76 -7.22 7.15
C GLU A 92 2.59 -5.70 7.14
N VAL A 93 3.72 -5.00 7.07
CA VAL A 93 3.79 -3.55 6.89
C VAL A 93 4.58 -3.28 5.61
N LEU A 94 3.94 -2.67 4.62
CA LEU A 94 4.59 -2.23 3.39
C LEU A 94 4.61 -0.71 3.35
N ASP A 95 5.80 -0.14 3.46
CA ASP A 95 6.05 1.30 3.35
C ASP A 95 6.59 1.63 1.98
N PHE A 96 6.08 2.69 1.36
CA PHE A 96 6.64 3.23 0.13
C PHE A 96 6.49 4.75 0.04
N ASP A 97 7.38 5.40 -0.71
CA ASP A 97 7.33 6.82 -0.96
C ASP A 97 6.93 7.18 -2.40
N ALA A 98 6.74 8.47 -2.66
CA ALA A 98 6.38 8.97 -3.99
C ALA A 98 7.47 8.73 -5.06
N ALA A 99 8.71 8.46 -4.65
CA ALA A 99 9.79 8.09 -5.58
C ALA A 99 9.80 6.58 -5.87
N GLY A 100 8.89 5.82 -5.25
CA GLY A 100 8.76 4.39 -5.44
C GLY A 100 9.76 3.57 -4.63
N ARG A 101 10.51 4.13 -3.68
CA ARG A 101 11.32 3.31 -2.76
C ARG A 101 10.38 2.59 -1.82
N ALA A 102 10.62 1.29 -1.58
CA ALA A 102 9.72 0.48 -0.78
C ALA A 102 10.46 -0.41 0.22
N THR A 103 9.82 -0.65 1.36
CA THR A 103 10.24 -1.61 2.37
C THR A 103 9.04 -2.44 2.82
N LEU A 104 9.21 -3.76 2.88
CA LEU A 104 8.21 -4.68 3.41
C LEU A 104 8.77 -5.33 4.66
N VAL A 105 8.03 -5.21 5.75
CA VAL A 105 8.33 -5.82 7.04
C VAL A 105 7.25 -6.85 7.35
N VAL A 106 7.66 -8.07 7.67
CA VAL A 106 6.79 -9.09 8.25
C VAL A 106 7.18 -9.25 9.71
N ASN A 107 6.22 -9.02 10.61
CA ASN A 107 6.43 -9.09 12.04
C ASN A 107 5.50 -10.13 12.67
N ALA A 108 6.04 -10.97 13.56
CA ALA A 108 5.25 -11.84 14.42
C ALA A 108 5.06 -11.17 15.79
N PRO A 109 3.82 -10.84 16.21
CA PRO A 109 3.61 -10.19 17.50
C PRO A 109 4.04 -11.10 18.65
N GLY A 110 4.79 -10.55 19.60
CA GLY A 110 5.29 -11.26 20.79
C GLY A 110 6.74 -11.76 20.68
N THR A 111 7.37 -11.70 19.51
CA THR A 111 8.78 -12.05 19.32
C THR A 111 9.56 -10.85 18.79
N ALA A 112 10.47 -10.29 19.60
CA ALA A 112 11.33 -9.17 19.19
C ALA A 112 12.40 -9.56 18.14
N VAL A 113 12.35 -10.78 17.60
CA VAL A 113 13.46 -11.48 16.94
C VAL A 113 12.98 -12.29 15.72
N GLU A 114 11.92 -11.86 15.02
CA GLU A 114 11.50 -12.49 13.76
C GLU A 114 11.12 -11.47 12.70
N VAL A 115 11.84 -10.35 12.65
CA VAL A 115 11.58 -9.31 11.65
C VAL A 115 12.28 -9.69 10.35
N LEU A 116 11.47 -10.07 9.35
CA LEU A 116 11.89 -10.15 7.96
C LEU A 116 11.66 -8.78 7.31
N SER A 117 12.73 -8.09 6.94
CA SER A 117 12.67 -6.84 6.17
C SER A 117 13.12 -7.08 4.74
N ARG A 118 12.39 -6.54 3.78
CA ARG A 118 12.73 -6.57 2.35
C ARG A 118 12.79 -5.17 1.81
N THR A 119 13.78 -4.89 0.97
CA THR A 119 13.92 -3.59 0.30
C THR A 119 13.68 -3.75 -1.18
N GLY A 120 12.98 -2.78 -1.77
CA GLY A 120 12.53 -2.87 -3.15
C GLY A 120 12.05 -1.55 -3.72
N THR A 121 11.32 -1.67 -4.83
CA THR A 121 10.68 -0.53 -5.49
C THR A 121 9.23 -0.83 -5.82
N CYS A 122 8.38 0.20 -5.81
CA CYS A 122 7.00 0.15 -6.27
C CYS A 122 6.82 1.08 -7.47
N ALA A 123 6.11 0.61 -8.48
CA ALA A 123 5.75 1.39 -9.66
C ALA A 123 4.28 1.16 -10.02
N PRO A 124 3.64 2.04 -10.81
CA PRO A 124 2.31 1.76 -11.37
C PRO A 124 2.28 0.37 -12.01
N ALA A 125 1.30 -0.45 -11.64
CA ALA A 125 1.20 -1.78 -12.23
C ALA A 125 0.75 -1.65 -13.70
N PRO A 126 1.33 -2.45 -14.63
CA PRO A 126 0.94 -2.39 -16.04
C PRO A 126 -0.56 -2.69 -16.17
N GLU A 127 -1.28 -1.90 -16.98
CA GLU A 127 -2.65 -2.23 -17.39
C GLU A 127 -2.63 -3.64 -17.99
N VAL A 128 -3.38 -4.55 -17.38
CA VAL A 128 -3.61 -5.86 -17.97
C VAL A 128 -4.85 -5.65 -18.82
N ASP A 129 -4.66 -5.42 -20.11
CA ASP A 129 -5.75 -5.52 -21.08
C ASP A 129 -6.41 -6.90 -20.90
N ARG A 130 -7.67 -6.89 -20.48
CA ARG A 130 -8.53 -8.07 -20.41
C ARG A 130 -9.53 -8.03 -21.55
#